data_AF-A0A4Q6FR56-F1
#
_entry.id   AF-A0A4Q6FR56-F1
#
_cell.length_a   1.000
_cell.length_b   1.000
_cell.length_c   1.000
_cell.angle_alpha   90.00
_cell.angle_beta   90.00
_cell.angle_gamma   90.00
#
_symmetry.space_group_name_H-M   'P 1'
#
loop_
_entity.id
_entity.type
_entity.pdbx_description
1 polymer ?
#
loop_
_entity_poly.entity_id
_entity_poly.type
_entity_poly.pdbx_seq_one_letter_code
_entity_poly.pdbx_strand_id
1 'polypeptide(L)'
;MSAYSYDKLRLPLVRRIFRQANVYICGLCKTEHKSYGEANSCMNQCWFDVHNFFPVVKRKISPSSWVHRCLFCCRDYTSEGEAFTCAAKCAGEKNREQLREQLLNDLPLPPPTRKTSRLLMLARVRHAPVAKKKVEVIAPVVEEKKKTEIIDLGKNKKDYKLPFVRKGEKYQCPYCRVMHFTKTECEACFGTHWKDDGYEKIRAASVDKK
;
A
#
# COMPACT_ATOMS: atom_id res chain seq x y z
N MET A 1 -10.40 24.02 -21.67
CA MET A 1 -9.50 23.12 -20.91
C MET A 1 -9.03 22.01 -21.84
N SER A 2 -7.74 21.94 -22.17
CA SER A 2 -7.23 21.18 -23.32
C SER A 2 -7.31 19.66 -23.13
N ALA A 3 -7.89 18.98 -24.12
CA ALA A 3 -7.98 17.51 -24.21
C ALA A 3 -6.63 16.83 -24.57
N TYR A 4 -5.53 17.59 -24.68
CA TYR A 4 -4.27 17.15 -25.26
C TYR A 4 -3.27 16.49 -24.28
N SER A 5 -3.59 16.38 -22.98
CA SER A 5 -2.65 15.80 -22.00
C SER A 5 -2.82 14.30 -21.73
N TYR A 6 -3.90 13.65 -22.18
CA TYR A 6 -4.17 12.25 -21.81
C TYR A 6 -3.62 11.21 -22.79
N ASP A 7 -3.24 11.59 -24.01
CA ASP A 7 -2.73 10.64 -25.01
C ASP A 7 -1.24 10.29 -24.84
N LYS A 8 -0.50 11.01 -23.98
CA LYS A 8 0.95 10.80 -23.79
C LYS A 8 1.33 9.74 -22.75
N LEU A 9 0.37 9.17 -22.02
CA LEU A 9 0.62 8.06 -21.06
C LEU A 9 0.49 6.68 -21.72
N ARG A 10 0.87 6.56 -23.00
CA ARG A 10 0.90 5.26 -23.69
C ARG A 10 2.07 4.39 -23.27
N LEU A 11 3.15 5.00 -22.81
CA LEU A 11 4.35 4.28 -22.39
C LEU A 11 4.27 3.94 -20.90
N PRO A 12 4.76 2.76 -20.49
CA PRO A 12 4.93 2.45 -19.08
C PRO A 12 5.76 3.53 -18.39
N LEU A 13 5.44 3.83 -17.14
CA LEU A 13 6.23 4.75 -16.33
C LEU A 13 7.64 4.19 -16.19
N VAL A 14 8.56 4.71 -17.01
CA VAL A 14 9.97 4.32 -16.96
C VAL A 14 10.64 5.13 -15.85
N ARG A 15 10.97 4.45 -14.75
CA ARG A 15 11.85 5.00 -13.72
C ARG A 15 13.28 5.01 -14.24
N ARG A 16 13.67 6.12 -14.86
CA ARG A 16 15.03 6.31 -15.36
C ARG A 16 15.45 7.76 -15.23
N ILE A 17 16.72 7.98 -14.94
CA ILE A 17 17.35 9.29 -15.03
C ILE A 17 17.92 9.42 -16.44
N PHE A 18 17.53 10.48 -17.14
CA PHE A 18 18.06 10.78 -18.46
C PHE A 18 19.21 11.78 -18.28
N ARG A 19 20.37 11.50 -18.88
CA ARG A 19 21.46 12.47 -18.96
C ARG A 19 21.34 13.22 -20.28
N GLN A 20 21.22 14.55 -20.22
CA GLN A 20 21.23 15.42 -21.38
C GLN A 20 22.35 16.44 -21.20
N ALA A 21 23.41 16.34 -22.00
CA ALA A 21 24.62 17.14 -21.85
C ALA A 21 25.18 17.10 -20.40
N ASN A 22 25.11 18.23 -19.70
CA ASN A 22 25.61 18.44 -18.34
C ASN A 22 24.51 18.42 -17.25
N VAL A 23 23.28 18.05 -17.62
CA VAL A 23 22.15 17.98 -16.68
C VAL A 23 21.56 16.56 -16.61
N TYR A 24 21.02 16.24 -15.45
CA TYR A 24 20.33 14.99 -15.16
C TYR A 24 18.84 15.26 -14.98
N ILE A 25 18.01 14.58 -15.75
CA ILE A 25 16.56 14.82 -15.81
C ILE A 25 15.84 13.62 -15.18
N CYS A 26 14.98 13.90 -14.20
CA CYS A 26 14.11 12.89 -13.62
C CYS A 26 13.10 12.38 -14.67
N GLY A 27 13.07 11.07 -14.93
CA GLY A 27 12.16 10.50 -15.94
C GLY A 27 10.67 10.65 -15.63
N LEU A 28 10.31 10.88 -14.36
CA LEU A 28 8.93 10.99 -13.89
C LEU A 28 8.43 12.44 -13.92
N CYS A 29 9.07 13.34 -13.17
CA CYS A 29 8.62 14.74 -13.05
C CYS A 29 9.28 15.69 -14.06
N LYS A 30 10.27 15.21 -14.83
CA LYS A 30 11.06 16.00 -15.80
C LYS A 30 11.82 17.19 -15.21
N THR A 31 12.00 17.22 -13.89
CA THR A 31 12.86 18.23 -13.23
C THR A 31 14.33 17.96 -13.58
N GLU A 32 15.06 19.03 -13.86
CA GLU A 32 16.49 19.03 -14.16
C GLU A 32 17.30 19.18 -12.87
N HIS A 33 18.43 18.48 -12.79
CA HIS A 33 19.35 18.45 -11.66
C HIS A 33 20.79 18.52 -12.14
N LYS A 34 21.66 19.16 -11.35
CA LYS A 34 23.09 19.30 -11.67
C LYS A 34 23.88 18.01 -11.37
N SER A 35 23.43 17.23 -10.39
CA SER A 35 24.07 15.98 -9.97
C SER A 35 23.15 14.78 -10.15
N TYR A 36 23.74 13.65 -10.52
CA TYR A 36 23.05 12.37 -10.62
C TYR A 36 22.39 11.98 -9.28
N GLY A 37 23.06 12.24 -8.16
CA GLY A 37 22.54 11.92 -6.83
C GLY A 37 21.25 12.68 -6.49
N GLU A 38 21.18 13.96 -6.86
CA GLU A 38 19.97 14.77 -6.68
C GLU A 38 18.83 14.29 -7.59
N ALA A 39 19.14 13.98 -8.86
CA ALA A 39 18.16 13.42 -9.78
C ALA A 39 17.61 12.07 -9.28
N ASN A 40 18.48 11.22 -8.72
CA ASN A 40 18.10 9.92 -8.17
C ASN A 40 17.19 10.07 -6.95
N SER A 41 17.55 10.97 -6.03
CA SER A 41 16.71 11.34 -4.89
C SER A 41 15.32 11.84 -5.33
N CYS A 42 15.28 12.75 -6.30
CA CYS A 42 14.03 13.27 -6.86
C CYS A 42 13.20 12.16 -7.51
N MET A 43 13.83 11.28 -8.29
CA MET A 43 13.19 10.15 -8.94
C MET A 43 12.60 9.17 -7.91
N ASN A 44 13.33 8.86 -6.84
CA ASN A 44 12.87 7.98 -5.76
C ASN A 44 11.63 8.57 -5.05
N GLN A 45 11.64 9.87 -4.78
CA GLN A 45 10.49 10.56 -4.20
C GLN A 45 9.29 10.56 -5.15
N CYS A 46 9.49 10.89 -6.43
CA CYS A 46 8.42 10.88 -7.42
C CYS A 46 7.82 9.48 -7.59
N TRP A 47 8.67 8.45 -7.55
CA TRP A 47 8.23 7.06 -7.64
C TRP A 47 7.38 6.66 -6.42
N PHE A 48 7.83 7.01 -5.21
CA PHE A 48 7.05 6.80 -4.00
C PHE A 48 5.69 7.52 -4.05
N ASP A 49 5.66 8.75 -4.56
CA ASP A 49 4.42 9.52 -4.72
C ASP A 49 3.48 8.83 -5.72
N VAL A 50 3.99 8.32 -6.85
CA VAL A 50 3.18 7.56 -7.84
C VAL A 50 2.57 6.31 -7.21
N HIS A 51 3.36 5.55 -6.45
CA HIS A 51 2.87 4.34 -5.77
C HIS A 51 1.74 4.61 -4.78
N ASN A 52 1.83 5.69 -4.01
CA ASN A 52 0.87 5.96 -2.94
C ASN A 52 -0.38 6.70 -3.41
N PHE A 53 -0.24 7.65 -4.33
CA PHE A 53 -1.33 8.56 -4.65
C PHE A 53 -2.09 8.16 -5.91
N PHE A 54 -1.42 7.57 -6.90
CA PHE A 54 -2.03 7.34 -8.21
C PHE A 54 -1.56 6.02 -8.83
N PRO A 55 -2.03 4.85 -8.34
CA PRO A 55 -1.71 3.57 -8.96
C PRO A 55 -2.54 3.29 -10.24
N VAL A 56 -3.66 4.01 -10.41
CA VAL A 56 -4.62 3.85 -11.52
C VAL A 56 -4.97 5.22 -12.11
N VAL A 57 -5.08 5.29 -13.44
CA VAL A 57 -5.51 6.49 -14.16
C VAL A 57 -6.80 6.22 -14.92
N LYS A 58 -7.80 7.07 -14.73
CA LYS A 58 -9.04 7.05 -15.49
C LYS A 58 -8.84 7.74 -16.83
N ARG A 59 -9.11 7.04 -17.94
CA ARG A 59 -8.99 7.54 -19.31
C ARG A 59 -10.30 7.37 -20.06
N LYS A 60 -10.66 8.37 -20.86
CA LYS A 60 -11.81 8.30 -21.76
C LYS A 60 -11.37 7.66 -23.08
N ILE A 61 -11.97 6.53 -23.48
CA ILE A 61 -11.68 5.88 -24.77
C ILE A 61 -12.62 6.41 -25.84
N SER A 62 -13.92 6.46 -25.52
CA SER A 62 -14.95 6.97 -26.42
C SER A 62 -15.78 8.05 -25.72
N PRO A 63 -16.64 8.79 -26.44
CA PRO A 63 -17.55 9.77 -25.83
C PRO A 63 -18.37 9.21 -24.66
N SER A 64 -18.68 7.91 -24.67
CA SER A 64 -19.51 7.21 -23.69
C SER A 64 -18.73 6.22 -22.80
N SER A 65 -17.51 5.83 -23.13
CA SER A 65 -16.76 4.81 -22.38
C SER A 65 -15.52 5.36 -21.67
N TRP A 66 -15.36 4.92 -20.42
CA TRP A 66 -14.19 5.17 -19.60
C TRP A 66 -13.50 3.85 -19.28
N VAL A 67 -12.18 3.87 -19.20
CA VAL A 67 -11.39 2.77 -18.71
C VAL A 67 -10.46 3.23 -17.60
N HIS A 68 -10.08 2.27 -16.77
CA HIS A 68 -9.15 2.44 -15.68
C HIS A 68 -7.85 1.74 -16.04
N ARG A 69 -6.80 2.52 -16.31
CA ARG A 69 -5.49 2.01 -16.71
C ARG A 69 -4.60 1.83 -15.49
N CYS A 70 -4.01 0.65 -15.33
CA CYS A 70 -2.94 0.42 -14.36
C CYS A 70 -1.67 1.16 -14.82
N LEU A 71 -1.07 1.98 -13.96
CA LEU A 71 0.11 2.77 -14.32
C LEU A 71 1.41 1.97 -14.44
N PHE A 72 1.46 0.78 -13.84
CA PHE A 72 2.65 -0.07 -13.84
C PHE A 72 2.74 -0.97 -15.07
N CYS A 73 1.65 -1.67 -15.43
CA CYS A 73 1.62 -2.61 -16.54
C CYS A 73 0.87 -2.10 -17.77
N CYS A 74 0.28 -0.89 -17.70
CA CYS A 74 -0.50 -0.25 -18.76
C CYS A 74 -1.72 -1.03 -19.27
N ARG A 75 -2.20 -2.05 -18.52
CA ARG A 75 -3.45 -2.74 -18.83
C ARG A 75 -4.66 -1.86 -18.51
N ASP A 76 -5.63 -1.88 -19.42
CA ASP A 76 -6.90 -1.17 -19.30
C ASP A 76 -7.98 -2.10 -18.73
N TYR A 77 -8.73 -1.61 -17.75
CA TYR A 77 -9.82 -2.32 -17.09
C TYR A 77 -11.12 -1.53 -17.23
N THR A 78 -12.24 -2.22 -17.31
CA THR A 78 -13.57 -1.61 -17.31
C THR A 78 -13.98 -1.18 -15.89
N SER A 79 -13.58 -1.97 -14.88
CA SER A 79 -13.85 -1.71 -13.47
C SER A 79 -12.66 -1.06 -12.77
N GLU A 80 -12.95 -0.07 -11.94
CA GLU A 80 -11.94 0.59 -11.09
C GLU A 80 -11.30 -0.39 -10.09
N GLY A 81 -12.10 -1.26 -9.47
CA GLY A 81 -11.62 -2.22 -8.49
C GLY A 81 -10.60 -3.20 -9.07
N GLU A 82 -10.85 -3.70 -10.29
CA GLU A 82 -9.92 -4.59 -10.99
C GLU A 82 -8.60 -3.87 -11.30
N ALA A 83 -8.65 -2.63 -11.76
CA ALA A 83 -7.45 -1.83 -12.00
C ALA A 83 -6.63 -1.64 -10.73
N PHE A 84 -7.26 -1.36 -9.58
CA PHE A 84 -6.57 -1.22 -8.29
C PHE A 84 -5.94 -2.54 -7.83
N THR A 85 -6.64 -3.67 -7.97
CA THR A 85 -6.07 -4.98 -7.62
C THR A 85 -4.87 -5.33 -8.51
N CYS A 86 -4.94 -5.01 -9.81
CA CYS A 86 -3.81 -5.16 -10.70
C CYS A 86 -2.64 -4.27 -10.27
N ALA A 87 -2.90 -3.00 -9.98
CA ALA A 87 -1.86 -2.05 -9.62
C ALA A 87 -1.18 -2.42 -8.29
N ALA A 88 -1.93 -2.92 -7.31
CA ALA A 88 -1.38 -3.44 -6.05
C ALA A 88 -0.45 -4.65 -6.27
N LYS A 89 -0.84 -5.58 -7.15
CA LYS A 89 0.02 -6.74 -7.53
C LYS A 89 1.30 -6.27 -8.24
N CYS A 90 1.16 -5.42 -9.27
CA CYS A 90 2.30 -4.92 -10.03
C CYS A 90 3.25 -4.07 -9.19
N ALA A 91 2.73 -3.31 -8.22
CA ALA A 91 3.55 -2.53 -7.31
C ALA A 91 4.48 -3.43 -6.48
N GLY A 92 3.99 -4.57 -6.00
CA GLY A 92 4.79 -5.55 -5.27
C GLY A 92 5.93 -6.14 -6.11
N GLU A 93 5.65 -6.51 -7.36
CA GLU A 93 6.67 -7.05 -8.28
C GLU A 93 7.73 -6.02 -8.65
N LYS A 94 7.31 -4.79 -9.01
CA LYS A 94 8.24 -3.71 -9.38
C LYS A 94 9.10 -3.25 -8.21
N ASN A 95 8.57 -3.24 -6.98
CA ASN A 95 9.38 -2.96 -5.79
C ASN A 95 10.45 -4.02 -5.54
N ARG A 96 10.17 -5.31 -5.80
CA ARG A 96 11.18 -6.37 -5.68
C ARG A 96 12.28 -6.25 -6.73
N GLU A 97 11.89 -5.94 -7.97
CA GLU A 97 12.84 -5.70 -9.06
C GLU A 97 13.70 -4.47 -8.78
N GLN A 98 13.10 -3.39 -8.27
CA GLN A 98 13.82 -2.20 -7.81
C GLN A 98 14.81 -2.54 -6.70
N LEU A 99 14.37 -3.23 -5.64
CA LEU A 99 15.25 -3.58 -4.53
C LEU A 99 16.44 -4.40 -5.03
N ARG A 100 16.20 -5.31 -5.98
CA ARG A 100 17.27 -6.08 -6.63
C ARG A 100 18.23 -5.19 -7.42
N GLU A 101 17.72 -4.23 -8.20
CA GLU A 101 18.55 -3.28 -8.95
C GLU A 101 19.34 -2.34 -8.03
N GLN A 102 18.76 -1.90 -6.91
CA GLN A 102 19.48 -1.12 -5.90
C GLN A 102 20.59 -1.95 -5.26
N LEU A 103 20.30 -3.18 -4.83
CA LEU A 103 21.32 -4.10 -4.30
C LEU A 103 22.43 -4.42 -5.32
N LEU A 104 22.12 -4.41 -6.61
CA LEU A 104 23.11 -4.61 -7.67
C LEU A 104 23.98 -3.36 -7.92
N ASN A 105 23.44 -2.17 -7.70
CA ASN A 105 24.09 -0.88 -7.99
C ASN A 105 24.66 -0.17 -6.74
N ASP A 106 24.31 -0.60 -5.53
CA ASP A 106 24.74 0.03 -4.27
C ASP A 106 26.24 -0.23 -4.00
N LEU A 107 27.07 0.62 -4.62
CA LEU A 107 28.04 1.41 -3.89
C LEU A 107 27.30 2.28 -2.85
N PRO A 108 27.89 2.55 -1.66
CA PRO A 108 27.23 3.27 -0.58
C PRO A 108 26.83 4.69 -1.02
N LEU A 109 25.53 4.92 -1.21
CA LEU A 109 24.98 6.25 -1.47
C LEU A 109 24.45 6.86 -0.15
N PRO A 110 24.82 8.12 0.17
CA PRO A 110 24.36 8.79 1.37
C PRO A 110 22.83 9.00 1.34
N PRO A 111 22.17 9.03 2.51
CA PRO A 111 20.73 9.20 2.60
C PRO A 111 20.30 10.54 1.97
N PRO A 112 19.24 10.55 1.12
CA PRO A 112 18.81 11.78 0.47
C PRO A 112 18.30 12.80 1.48
N THR A 113 18.73 14.06 1.33
CA THR A 113 18.13 15.20 2.03
C THR A 113 16.72 15.44 1.50
N ARG A 114 15.71 15.32 2.37
CA ARG A 114 14.30 15.45 1.99
C ARG A 114 13.98 16.89 1.60
N LYS A 115 13.91 17.18 0.29
CA LYS A 115 13.24 18.38 -0.23
C LYS A 115 11.75 18.05 -0.43
N THR A 116 10.88 18.98 -0.06
CA THR A 116 9.42 18.83 -0.21
C THR A 116 9.06 18.64 -1.69
N SER A 117 8.41 17.52 -2.03
CA SER A 117 8.10 17.21 -3.43
C SER A 117 7.09 18.22 -3.98
N ARG A 118 7.31 18.67 -5.22
CA ARG A 118 6.39 19.59 -5.93
C ARG A 118 5.04 18.92 -6.24
N LEU A 119 5.00 17.60 -6.28
CA LEU A 119 3.77 16.78 -6.39
C LEU A 119 2.89 16.90 -5.14
N LEU A 120 3.50 16.96 -3.95
CA LEU A 120 2.80 17.18 -2.68
C LEU A 120 2.12 18.56 -2.60
N MET A 121 2.69 19.58 -3.25
CA MET A 121 2.06 20.91 -3.38
C MET A 121 0.78 20.86 -4.21
N LEU A 122 0.72 20.04 -5.25
CA LEU A 122 -0.47 19.90 -6.11
C LEU A 122 -1.57 19.05 -5.45
N ALA A 123 -1.21 18.06 -4.64
CA ALA A 123 -2.17 17.24 -3.88
C ALA A 123 -2.89 18.04 -2.78
N ARG A 124 -2.21 19.01 -2.14
CA ARG A 124 -2.81 19.86 -1.09
C ARG A 124 -3.89 20.81 -1.61
N VAL A 125 -3.92 21.14 -2.91
CA VAL A 125 -4.95 22.03 -3.48
C VAL A 125 -6.28 21.30 -3.71
N ARG A 126 -6.30 19.95 -3.78
CA ARG A 126 -7.52 19.18 -4.09
C ARG A 126 -8.26 18.61 -2.89
N HIS A 127 -7.66 18.64 -1.70
CA HIS A 127 -8.28 18.18 -0.45
C HIS A 127 -8.51 19.34 0.53
N ALA A 128 -9.04 20.46 0.05
CA ALA A 128 -9.76 21.36 0.94
C ALA A 128 -10.94 20.58 1.55
N PRO A 129 -11.15 20.61 2.87
CA PRO A 129 -12.25 19.91 3.50
C PRO A 129 -13.57 20.49 2.99
N VAL A 130 -14.22 19.79 2.07
CA VAL A 130 -15.61 20.07 1.70
C VAL A 130 -16.44 19.77 2.95
N ALA A 131 -17.08 20.80 3.49
CA ALA A 131 -17.99 20.70 4.62
C ALA A 131 -18.99 19.58 4.37
N LYS A 132 -19.00 18.59 5.28
CA LYS A 132 -19.88 17.43 5.23
C LYS A 132 -21.33 17.91 5.34
N LYS A 133 -22.04 17.98 4.22
CA LYS A 133 -23.49 18.11 4.20
C LYS A 133 -24.07 16.78 4.73
N LYS A 134 -24.82 16.84 5.83
CA LYS A 134 -25.59 15.70 6.36
C LYS A 134 -26.55 15.25 5.26
N VAL A 135 -26.34 14.03 4.76
CA VAL A 135 -27.30 13.32 3.93
C VAL A 135 -28.01 12.34 4.85
N GLU A 136 -29.31 12.51 5.01
CA GLU A 136 -30.18 11.55 5.68
C GLU A 136 -30.29 10.30 4.80
N VAL A 137 -29.88 9.17 5.38
CA VAL A 137 -29.91 7.86 4.74
C VAL A 137 -31.30 7.27 4.97
N ILE A 138 -32.06 7.12 3.89
CA ILE A 138 -33.28 6.31 3.86
C ILE A 138 -32.85 4.84 3.86
N ALA A 139 -33.42 4.07 4.79
CA ALA A 139 -33.08 2.67 5.04
C ALA A 139 -33.53 1.74 3.90
N PRO A 140 -32.66 0.86 3.37
CA PRO A 140 -33.10 -0.31 2.63
C PRO A 140 -33.45 -1.46 3.59
N VAL A 141 -34.60 -2.05 3.34
CA VAL A 141 -35.15 -3.25 3.98
C VAL A 141 -34.18 -4.43 3.80
N VAL A 142 -33.84 -5.08 4.92
CA VAL A 142 -32.94 -6.23 5.01
C VAL A 142 -33.75 -7.52 4.93
N GLU A 143 -33.51 -8.32 3.89
CA GLU A 143 -33.92 -9.73 3.86
C GLU A 143 -32.98 -10.58 4.71
N GLU A 144 -33.57 -11.38 5.60
CA GLU A 144 -32.89 -12.21 6.57
C GLU A 144 -32.22 -13.42 5.92
N LYS A 145 -30.88 -13.45 5.94
CA LYS A 145 -30.11 -14.69 5.71
C LYS A 145 -29.85 -15.39 7.04
N LYS A 146 -30.50 -16.56 7.22
CA LYS A 146 -30.19 -17.54 8.27
C LYS A 146 -28.69 -17.85 8.28
N LYS A 147 -28.01 -17.49 9.38
CA LYS A 147 -26.67 -17.97 9.72
C LYS A 147 -26.79 -19.38 10.30
N THR A 148 -26.20 -20.35 9.62
CA THR A 148 -25.81 -21.64 10.20
C THR A 148 -24.67 -21.39 11.20
N GLU A 149 -24.91 -21.73 12.47
CA GLU A 149 -23.91 -21.73 13.53
C GLU A 149 -22.88 -22.84 13.24
N ILE A 150 -21.67 -22.42 12.87
CA ILE A 150 -20.50 -23.29 12.92
C ILE A 150 -19.99 -23.20 14.36
N ILE A 151 -20.11 -24.28 15.10
CA ILE A 151 -19.52 -24.40 16.43
C ILE A 151 -18.01 -24.53 16.21
N ASP A 152 -17.30 -23.40 16.25
CA ASP A 152 -15.84 -23.35 16.19
C ASP A 152 -15.28 -24.12 17.39
N LEU A 153 -14.80 -25.33 17.14
CA LEU A 153 -14.00 -26.10 18.09
C LEU A 153 -12.72 -25.29 18.36
N GLY A 154 -12.63 -24.71 19.55
CA GLY A 154 -11.53 -23.84 19.96
C GLY A 154 -10.15 -24.49 19.78
N LYS A 155 -9.14 -23.66 19.51
CA LYS A 155 -7.77 -24.14 19.24
C LYS A 155 -7.14 -24.72 20.52
N ASN A 156 -6.25 -25.70 20.38
CA ASN A 156 -5.53 -26.28 21.51
C ASN A 156 -4.10 -25.72 21.60
N LYS A 157 -3.59 -25.53 22.83
CA LYS A 157 -2.21 -25.09 23.05
C LYS A 157 -1.17 -26.01 22.39
N LYS A 158 -1.47 -27.32 22.29
CA LYS A 158 -0.58 -28.34 21.70
C LYS A 158 -0.37 -28.17 20.20
N ASP A 159 -1.24 -27.45 19.50
CA ASP A 159 -1.12 -27.21 18.06
C ASP A 159 0.05 -26.26 17.72
N TYR A 160 0.57 -25.56 18.73
CA TYR A 160 1.66 -24.60 18.59
C TYR A 160 2.99 -25.22 19.05
N LYS A 161 3.90 -25.46 18.09
CA LYS A 161 5.25 -26.02 18.37
C LYS A 161 6.10 -25.13 19.27
N LEU A 162 5.93 -23.80 19.17
CA LEU A 162 6.69 -22.80 19.92
C LEU A 162 5.77 -21.66 20.37
N PRO A 163 5.99 -21.08 21.57
CA PRO A 163 5.17 -19.99 22.10
C PRO A 163 5.39 -18.63 21.41
N PHE A 164 6.39 -18.51 20.52
CA PHE A 164 6.70 -17.29 19.79
C PHE A 164 7.28 -17.59 18.40
N VAL A 165 7.13 -16.62 17.48
CA VAL A 165 7.76 -16.60 16.17
C VAL A 165 8.63 -15.36 16.05
N ARG A 166 9.90 -15.50 15.68
CA ARG A 166 10.81 -14.36 15.51
C ARG A 166 10.60 -13.71 14.14
N LYS A 167 10.34 -12.40 14.13
CA LYS A 167 10.20 -11.59 12.90
C LYS A 167 11.17 -10.40 12.98
N GLY A 168 12.40 -10.63 12.54
CA GLY A 168 13.49 -9.66 12.65
C GLY A 168 13.99 -9.52 14.10
N GLU A 169 13.99 -8.28 14.59
CA GLU A 169 14.41 -7.94 15.97
C GLU A 169 13.33 -8.18 17.02
N LYS A 170 12.07 -8.41 16.61
CA LYS A 170 10.93 -8.55 17.50
C LYS A 170 10.38 -9.98 17.53
N TYR A 171 9.64 -10.29 18.60
CA TYR A 171 8.95 -11.56 18.82
C TYR A 171 7.45 -11.39 18.57
N GLN A 172 6.82 -12.33 17.89
CA GLN A 172 5.38 -12.32 17.61
C GLN A 172 4.67 -13.47 18.32
N CYS A 173 3.59 -13.16 19.03
CA CYS A 173 2.70 -14.17 19.59
C CYS A 173 1.93 -14.87 18.45
N PRO A 174 2.02 -16.20 18.29
CA PRO A 174 1.41 -16.91 17.16
C PRO A 174 -0.13 -16.93 17.24
N TYR A 175 -0.70 -16.67 18.42
CA TYR A 175 -2.14 -16.66 18.64
C TYR A 175 -2.76 -15.28 18.33
N CYS A 176 -2.36 -14.21 19.05
CA CYS A 176 -2.94 -12.87 18.88
C CYS A 176 -2.20 -11.97 17.87
N ARG A 177 -1.04 -12.41 17.37
CA ARG A 177 -0.18 -11.69 16.41
C ARG A 177 0.41 -10.36 16.91
N VAL A 178 0.30 -10.07 18.21
CA VAL A 178 0.95 -8.91 18.85
C VAL A 178 2.47 -9.09 18.86
N MET A 179 3.20 -7.99 18.63
CA MET A 179 4.65 -7.95 18.56
C MET A 179 5.22 -7.44 19.89
N HIS A 180 6.23 -8.13 20.41
CA HIS A 180 6.92 -7.85 21.67
C HIS A 180 8.41 -7.64 21.43
N PHE A 181 9.07 -6.85 22.30
CA PHE A 181 10.50 -6.57 22.18
C PHE A 181 11.33 -7.68 22.81
N THR A 182 10.85 -8.28 23.90
CA THR A 182 11.56 -9.35 24.61
C THR A 182 10.84 -10.70 24.44
N LYS A 183 11.61 -11.79 24.55
CA LYS A 183 11.08 -13.15 24.49
C LYS A 183 10.09 -13.43 25.64
N THR A 184 10.41 -12.94 26.85
CA THR A 184 9.62 -13.13 28.07
C THR A 184 8.24 -12.47 27.98
N GLU A 185 8.14 -11.26 27.42
CA GLU A 185 6.86 -10.59 27.17
C GLU A 185 5.97 -11.39 26.22
N CYS A 186 6.56 -11.97 25.17
CA CYS A 186 5.82 -12.77 24.20
C CYS A 186 5.31 -14.08 24.82
N GLU A 187 6.11 -14.73 25.66
CA GLU A 187 5.72 -15.94 26.40
C GLU A 187 4.61 -15.65 27.41
N ALA A 188 4.69 -14.53 28.14
CA ALA A 188 3.65 -14.08 29.05
C ALA A 188 2.34 -13.80 28.29
N CYS A 189 2.41 -13.07 27.17
CA CYS A 189 1.25 -12.82 26.31
C CYS A 189 0.62 -14.14 25.84
N PHE A 190 1.42 -15.07 25.31
CA PHE A 190 0.93 -16.38 24.87
C PHE A 190 0.25 -17.15 26.00
N GLY A 191 0.80 -17.12 27.22
CA GLY A 191 0.22 -17.76 28.40
C GLY A 191 -1.18 -17.25 28.77
N THR A 192 -1.45 -15.95 28.59
CA THR A 192 -2.76 -15.37 28.94
C THR A 192 -3.93 -15.88 28.10
N HIS A 193 -3.66 -16.50 26.95
CA HIS A 193 -4.68 -16.99 26.02
C HIS A 193 -5.22 -18.39 26.35
N TRP A 194 -4.57 -19.11 27.26
CA TRP A 194 -4.90 -20.50 27.56
C TRP A 194 -5.49 -20.64 28.97
N LYS A 195 -6.43 -21.57 29.13
CA LYS A 195 -6.86 -22.11 30.43
C LYS A 195 -5.88 -23.17 30.90
N ASP A 196 -5.99 -23.56 32.17
CA ASP A 196 -5.15 -24.61 32.75
C ASP A 196 -5.37 -25.97 32.05
N ASP A 197 -6.56 -26.18 31.49
CA ASP A 197 -6.92 -27.36 30.68
C ASP A 197 -6.27 -27.36 29.27
N GLY A 198 -5.54 -26.30 28.91
CA GLY A 198 -4.87 -26.17 27.60
C GLY A 198 -5.75 -25.68 26.45
N TYR A 199 -7.03 -25.38 26.71
CA TYR A 199 -7.97 -24.81 25.75
C TYR A 199 -7.98 -23.28 25.78
N GLU A 200 -8.37 -22.69 24.66
CA GLU A 200 -8.47 -21.25 24.46
C GLU A 200 -9.44 -20.59 25.47
N LYS A 201 -8.98 -19.51 26.11
CA LYS A 201 -9.86 -18.59 26.83
C LYS A 201 -10.66 -17.81 25.79
N ILE A 202 -11.88 -18.26 25.52
CA ILE A 202 -12.86 -17.54 24.69
C ILE A 202 -12.96 -16.14 25.30
N ARG A 203 -12.35 -15.15 24.65
CA ARG A 203 -12.61 -13.75 24.98
C ARG A 203 -14.06 -13.55 24.60
N ALA A 204 -14.92 -13.35 25.61
CA ALA A 204 -16.27 -12.87 25.37
C ALA A 204 -16.11 -11.67 24.44
N ALA A 205 -16.57 -11.81 23.19
CA ALA A 205 -16.49 -10.74 22.22
C ALA A 205 -17.11 -9.54 22.90
N SER A 206 -16.31 -8.51 23.15
CA SER A 206 -16.83 -7.24 23.65
C SER A 206 -17.80 -6.79 22.57
N VAL A 207 -19.09 -7.03 22.82
CA VAL A 207 -20.17 -6.51 22.01
C VAL A 207 -20.04 -5.00 22.19
N ASP A 208 -19.35 -4.37 21.25
CA ASP A 208 -19.31 -2.92 21.12
C ASP A 208 -20.78 -2.49 20.96
N LYS A 209 -21.40 -2.11 22.08
CA LYS A 209 -22.71 -1.46 22.12
C LYS A 209 -22.52 -0.14 21.40
N LYS A 210 -22.80 -0.16 20.09
CA LYS A 210 -23.05 1.02 19.28
C LYS A 210 -24.35 1.67 19.67
#